data_AF-A0A4U9VTB5-F1
#
_entry.id   AF-A0A4U9VTB5-F1
#
_cell.length_a   1.000
_cell.length_b   1.000
_cell.length_c   1.000
_cell.angle_alpha   90.00
_cell.angle_beta   90.00
_cell.angle_gamma   90.00
#
_symmetry.space_group_name_H-M   'P 1'
#
loop_
_entity.id
_entity.type
_entity.pdbx_description
1 polymer ?
#
loop_
_entity_poly.entity_id
_entity_poly.type
_entity_poly.pdbx_seq_one_letter_code
_entity_poly.pdbx_strand_id
1 'polypeptide(L)'
;MLTFLRDIHRHVARNLGDERMWPLSMPCFINAEQDIELAQFGTSNVGRMKTLYREGLKNRYGALMQTISGVHYNFSLPLEFWQAWAGVEDEESGKEQISAGYFRLIRNYYRFGWVIPYLFGASPAICSSFLKGRETDLPFERNERGMCYLPYATSLRLSDLGYTNKSQSNLGITFNDLQTYVQGLNAPLRRFRRLCQAGSERGRSLSATEQQRVADRKRTLCPDPAKTRHPQR
;
A
#
# COMPACT_ATOMS: atom_id res chain seq x y z
N MET A 1 14.43 17.47 -4.36
CA MET A 1 13.85 16.11 -4.26
C MET A 1 14.14 15.23 -5.48
N LEU A 2 13.67 15.60 -6.69
CA LEU A 2 13.80 14.74 -7.88
C LEU A 2 15.25 14.43 -8.28
N THR A 3 16.17 15.39 -8.12
CA THR A 3 17.61 15.15 -8.35
C THR A 3 18.15 14.04 -7.45
N PHE A 4 17.83 14.08 -6.15
CA PHE A 4 18.25 13.05 -5.19
C PHE A 4 17.69 11.67 -5.56
N LEU A 5 16.40 11.59 -5.93
CA LEU A 5 15.81 10.34 -6.42
C LEU A 5 16.55 9.82 -7.65
N ARG A 6 16.86 10.69 -8.61
CA ARG A 6 17.63 10.34 -9.81
C ARG A 6 19.04 9.86 -9.48
N ASP A 7 19.68 10.43 -8.47
CA ASP A 7 21.02 10.03 -8.05
C ASP A 7 21.03 8.65 -7.38
N ILE A 8 19.99 8.32 -6.60
CA ILE A 8 19.76 6.94 -6.13
C ILE A 8 19.61 5.98 -7.32
N HIS A 9 18.77 6.32 -8.31
CA HIS A 9 18.59 5.47 -9.50
C HIS A 9 19.91 5.28 -10.27
N ARG A 10 20.72 6.34 -10.43
CA ARG A 10 22.03 6.27 -11.09
C ARG A 10 23.02 5.41 -10.32
N HIS A 11 23.04 5.54 -9.00
CA HIS A 11 23.91 4.72 -8.17
C HIS A 11 23.52 3.25 -8.26
N VAL A 12 22.23 2.93 -8.07
CA VAL A 12 21.72 1.55 -8.16
C VAL A 12 21.98 0.96 -9.54
N ALA A 13 21.64 1.67 -10.63
CA ALA A 13 21.85 1.18 -12.00
C ALA A 13 23.30 0.82 -12.33
N ARG A 14 24.29 1.44 -11.67
CA ARG A 14 25.72 1.13 -11.87
C ARG A 14 26.21 -0.06 -11.05
N ASN A 15 25.45 -0.50 -10.04
CA ASN A 15 25.85 -1.54 -9.09
C ASN A 15 24.98 -2.80 -9.19
N LEU A 16 24.12 -2.91 -10.21
CA LEU A 16 23.20 -4.05 -10.43
C LEU A 16 23.78 -5.14 -11.36
N GLY A 17 25.02 -5.02 -11.82
CA GLY A 17 25.59 -5.91 -12.84
C GLY A 17 24.83 -5.77 -14.16
N ASP A 18 24.37 -6.89 -14.73
CA ASP A 18 23.61 -6.94 -15.98
C ASP A 18 22.09 -6.71 -15.80
N GLU A 19 21.61 -6.64 -14.54
CA GLU A 19 20.19 -6.43 -14.24
C GLU A 19 19.72 -5.00 -14.58
N ARG A 20 18.42 -4.85 -14.79
CA ARG A 20 17.78 -3.57 -15.09
C ARG A 20 16.51 -3.37 -14.28
N MET A 21 16.17 -2.10 -14.03
CA MET A 21 14.93 -1.73 -13.37
C MET A 21 13.75 -1.81 -14.36
N TRP A 22 12.68 -2.48 -13.95
CA TRP A 22 11.44 -2.54 -14.73
C TRP A 22 10.74 -1.17 -14.71
N PRO A 23 10.43 -0.57 -15.88
CA PRO A 23 9.96 0.83 -15.94
C PRO A 23 8.43 0.98 -15.78
N LEU A 24 7.68 -0.11 -15.65
CA LEU A 24 6.21 -0.08 -15.60
C LEU A 24 5.69 -0.53 -14.23
N SER A 25 4.45 -0.14 -13.90
CA SER A 25 3.82 -0.55 -12.64
C SER A 25 3.43 -2.02 -12.61
N MET A 26 2.87 -2.51 -13.72
CA MET A 26 2.48 -3.92 -13.85
C MET A 26 3.69 -4.73 -14.33
N PRO A 27 4.02 -5.85 -13.68
CA PRO A 27 5.05 -6.74 -14.19
C PRO A 27 4.58 -7.41 -15.49
N CYS A 28 5.54 -7.88 -16.29
CA CYS A 28 5.26 -8.69 -17.47
C CYS A 28 5.12 -10.18 -17.11
N PHE A 29 5.50 -11.06 -18.03
CA PHE A 29 5.50 -12.49 -17.83
C PHE A 29 6.42 -12.87 -16.65
N ILE A 30 5.86 -13.64 -15.71
CA ILE A 30 6.59 -14.29 -14.62
C ILE A 30 6.26 -15.76 -14.73
N ASN A 31 7.30 -16.58 -14.94
CA ASN A 31 7.15 -18.01 -15.27
C ASN A 31 6.51 -18.79 -14.13
N ALA A 32 6.97 -18.57 -12.91
CA ALA A 32 6.56 -19.31 -11.72
C ALA A 32 6.55 -18.37 -10.50
N GLU A 33 5.39 -18.26 -9.84
CA GLU A 33 5.28 -17.43 -8.63
C GLU A 33 6.11 -17.97 -7.46
N GLN A 34 6.36 -19.27 -7.45
CA GLN A 34 7.19 -19.93 -6.47
C GLN A 34 8.63 -19.41 -6.50
N ASP A 35 9.12 -19.00 -7.67
CA ASP A 35 10.49 -18.54 -7.91
C ASP A 35 10.72 -17.09 -7.43
N ILE A 36 9.66 -16.35 -7.10
CA ILE A 36 9.80 -15.03 -6.51
C ILE A 36 10.32 -15.20 -5.08
N GLU A 37 11.61 -14.88 -4.90
CA GLU A 37 12.25 -14.83 -3.61
C GLU A 37 11.66 -13.69 -2.76
N LEU A 38 11.40 -13.98 -1.48
CA LEU A 38 10.98 -12.96 -0.53
C LEU A 38 12.19 -12.10 -0.13
N ALA A 39 11.96 -10.83 0.14
CA ALA A 39 13.05 -9.97 0.62
C ALA A 39 13.64 -10.51 1.95
N GLN A 40 14.96 -10.67 1.95
CA GLN A 40 15.75 -11.17 3.07
C GLN A 40 16.27 -10.01 3.93
N PHE A 41 16.09 -10.09 5.25
CA PHE A 41 16.52 -9.04 6.19
C PHE A 41 17.47 -9.57 7.28
N GLY A 42 18.17 -10.68 7.01
CA GLY A 42 19.11 -11.32 7.93
C GLY A 42 18.45 -12.08 9.09
N THR A 43 19.26 -12.48 10.07
CA THR A 43 18.86 -13.42 11.16
C THR A 43 18.32 -12.75 12.42
N SER A 44 18.37 -11.42 12.51
CA SER A 44 17.82 -10.68 13.64
C SER A 44 16.31 -10.91 13.79
N ASN A 45 15.77 -10.81 15.01
CA ASN A 45 14.33 -10.98 15.25
C ASN A 45 13.47 -10.03 14.40
N VAL A 46 13.90 -8.77 14.27
CA VAL A 46 13.22 -7.77 13.42
C VAL A 46 13.32 -8.16 11.94
N GLY A 47 14.47 -8.66 11.50
CA GLY A 47 14.67 -9.13 10.13
C GLY A 47 13.78 -10.33 9.79
N ARG A 48 13.82 -11.37 10.61
CA ARG A 48 12.97 -12.56 10.49
C ARG A 48 11.49 -12.21 10.48
N MET A 49 11.06 -11.28 11.34
CA MET A 49 9.68 -10.79 11.37
C MET A 49 9.27 -10.11 10.04
N LYS A 50 10.15 -9.31 9.42
CA LYS A 50 9.88 -8.66 8.13
C LYS A 50 9.80 -9.64 6.95
N THR A 51 10.59 -10.71 6.98
CA THR A 51 10.53 -11.78 5.97
C THR A 51 9.28 -12.63 6.17
N LEU A 52 8.98 -13.06 7.40
CA LEU A 52 7.75 -13.79 7.75
C LEU A 52 6.47 -13.00 7.41
N TYR A 53 6.52 -11.67 7.55
CA TYR A 53 5.46 -10.78 7.09
C TYR A 53 5.18 -10.92 5.59
N ARG A 54 6.24 -10.96 4.77
CA ARG A 54 6.14 -11.11 3.31
C ARG A 54 5.70 -12.52 2.92
N GLU A 55 6.07 -13.53 3.68
CA GLU A 55 5.58 -14.89 3.51
C GLU A 55 4.06 -14.97 3.71
N GLY A 56 3.55 -14.32 4.76
CA GLY A 56 2.12 -14.18 4.98
C GLY A 56 1.39 -13.45 3.84
N LEU A 57 2.00 -12.39 3.28
CA LEU A 57 1.48 -11.71 2.09
C LEU A 57 1.44 -12.61 0.86
N LYS A 58 2.51 -13.38 0.60
CA LYS A 58 2.60 -14.35 -0.51
C LYS A 58 1.49 -15.41 -0.39
N ASN A 59 1.31 -15.98 0.80
CA ASN A 59 0.32 -17.03 1.03
C ASN A 59 -1.12 -16.53 0.93
N ARG A 60 -1.41 -15.29 1.34
CA ARG A 60 -2.76 -14.71 1.26
C ARG A 60 -3.15 -14.21 -0.12
N TYR A 61 -2.20 -13.63 -0.84
CA TYR A 61 -2.52 -12.80 -2.00
C TYR A 61 -1.80 -13.24 -3.28
N GLY A 62 -0.89 -14.20 -3.20
CA GLY A 62 0.03 -14.56 -4.28
C GLY A 62 1.24 -13.64 -4.31
N ALA A 63 2.39 -14.19 -4.72
CA ALA A 63 3.63 -13.42 -4.85
C ALA A 63 3.53 -12.39 -5.99
N LEU A 64 2.81 -12.72 -7.07
CA LEU A 64 2.68 -11.89 -8.26
C LEU A 64 1.97 -10.55 -7.99
N MET A 65 0.96 -10.53 -7.13
CA MET A 65 0.30 -9.28 -6.74
C MET A 65 1.25 -8.35 -5.97
N GLN A 66 2.27 -8.89 -5.31
CA GLN A 66 3.23 -8.11 -4.52
C GLN A 66 4.37 -7.51 -5.35
N THR A 67 4.53 -7.93 -6.62
CA THR A 67 5.53 -7.36 -7.54
C THR A 67 5.02 -6.16 -8.32
N ILE A 68 3.72 -5.83 -8.19
CA ILE A 68 3.17 -4.57 -8.72
C ILE A 68 3.83 -3.40 -8.00
N SER A 69 4.47 -2.51 -8.76
CA SER A 69 5.16 -1.35 -8.24
C SER A 69 4.30 -0.08 -8.33
N GLY A 70 4.70 0.98 -7.64
CA GLY A 70 4.05 2.28 -7.72
C GLY A 70 4.83 3.35 -6.96
N VAL A 71 4.41 4.59 -7.13
CA VAL A 71 5.03 5.75 -6.47
C VAL A 71 4.15 6.23 -5.34
N HIS A 72 4.74 6.47 -4.16
CA HIS A 72 4.07 7.10 -3.04
C HIS A 72 4.55 8.56 -2.92
N TYR A 73 3.61 9.49 -2.88
CA TYR A 73 3.88 10.91 -2.66
C TYR A 73 3.50 11.28 -1.23
N ASN A 74 4.49 11.71 -0.45
CA ASN A 74 4.30 12.15 0.93
C ASN A 74 4.23 13.67 0.96
N PHE A 75 3.24 14.20 1.66
CA PHE A 75 2.94 15.63 1.68
C PHE A 75 2.51 16.06 3.08
N SER A 76 2.98 17.24 3.49
CA SER A 76 2.59 17.92 4.71
C SER A 76 2.46 19.41 4.45
N LEU A 77 1.42 20.02 5.01
CA LEU A 77 1.27 21.48 5.06
C LEU A 77 2.21 22.04 6.14
N PRO A 78 2.85 23.18 5.88
CA PRO A 78 3.77 23.80 6.83
C PRO A 78 3.00 24.41 8.01
N LEU A 79 3.65 24.64 9.16
CA LEU A 79 3.00 25.15 10.38
C LEU A 79 2.31 26.50 10.13
N GLU A 80 2.88 27.34 9.29
CA GLU A 80 2.37 28.67 8.91
C GLU A 80 0.99 28.58 8.26
N PHE A 81 0.69 27.50 7.53
CA PHE A 81 -0.66 27.26 7.01
C PHE A 81 -1.67 27.07 8.15
N TRP A 82 -1.31 26.28 9.16
CA TRP A 82 -2.19 25.97 10.29
C TRP A 82 -2.36 27.16 11.24
N GLN A 83 -1.29 27.95 11.42
CA GLN A 83 -1.34 29.24 12.10
C GLN A 83 -2.34 30.17 11.43
N ALA A 84 -2.25 30.36 10.11
CA ALA A 84 -3.14 31.26 9.37
C ALA A 84 -4.58 30.75 9.27
N TRP A 85 -4.78 29.45 9.11
CA TRP A 85 -6.10 28.86 8.85
C TRP A 85 -6.89 28.54 10.12
N ALA A 86 -6.22 28.07 11.17
CA ALA A 86 -6.84 27.54 12.38
C ALA A 86 -6.39 28.24 13.67
N GLY A 87 -5.51 29.25 13.60
CA GLY A 87 -5.02 29.97 14.77
C GLY A 87 -4.16 29.11 15.70
N VAL A 88 -3.55 28.04 15.18
CA VAL A 88 -2.67 27.15 15.95
C VAL A 88 -1.38 27.89 16.29
N GLU A 89 -0.92 27.85 17.54
CA GLU A 89 0.37 28.46 17.93
C GLU A 89 1.56 27.59 17.50
N ASP A 90 1.50 26.30 17.83
CA ASP A 90 2.55 25.30 17.56
C ASP A 90 1.96 23.91 17.24
N GLU A 91 2.80 22.99 16.74
CA GLU A 91 2.35 21.65 16.32
C GLU A 91 1.75 20.80 17.45
N GLU A 92 2.22 20.96 18.69
CA GLU A 92 1.77 20.13 19.82
C GLU A 92 0.43 20.66 20.34
N SER A 93 0.31 21.97 20.55
CA SER A 93 -0.94 22.59 21.00
C SER A 93 -2.06 22.49 19.95
N GLY A 94 -1.73 22.57 18.66
CA GLY A 94 -2.68 22.49 17.55
C GLY A 94 -2.91 21.10 16.96
N LYS A 95 -2.40 20.05 17.61
CA LYS A 95 -2.41 18.68 17.08
C LYS A 95 -3.80 18.18 16.68
N GLU A 96 -4.83 18.53 17.44
CA GLU A 96 -6.22 18.14 17.14
C GLU A 96 -6.73 18.82 15.87
N GLN A 97 -6.48 20.12 15.72
CA GLN A 97 -6.88 20.92 14.56
C GLN A 97 -6.13 20.47 13.30
N ILE A 98 -4.83 20.24 13.42
CA ILE A 98 -3.99 19.71 12.33
C ILE A 98 -4.50 18.32 11.90
N SER A 99 -4.76 17.43 12.86
CA SER A 99 -5.30 16.09 12.59
C SER A 99 -6.66 16.18 11.88
N ALA A 100 -7.58 17.00 12.38
CA ALA A 100 -8.89 17.22 11.77
C ALA A 100 -8.78 17.77 10.34
N GLY A 101 -7.83 18.66 10.10
CA GLY A 101 -7.51 19.18 8.77
C GLY A 101 -7.02 18.10 7.80
N TYR A 102 -6.09 17.24 8.22
CA TYR A 102 -5.66 16.12 7.37
C TYR A 102 -6.77 15.09 7.14
N PHE A 103 -7.62 14.81 8.13
CA PHE A 103 -8.81 13.97 7.91
C PHE A 103 -9.78 14.60 6.90
N ARG A 104 -9.94 15.94 6.90
CA ARG A 104 -10.68 16.65 5.85
C ARG A 104 -10.06 16.48 4.47
N LEU A 105 -8.74 16.60 4.36
CA LEU A 105 -8.02 16.35 3.10
C LEU A 105 -8.21 14.91 2.62
N ILE A 106 -8.14 13.93 3.51
CA ILE A 106 -8.38 12.52 3.17
C ILE A 106 -9.80 12.32 2.63
N ARG A 107 -10.82 12.87 3.30
CA ARG A 107 -12.21 12.79 2.80
C ARG A 107 -12.36 13.42 1.41
N ASN A 108 -11.71 14.55 1.15
CA ASN A 108 -11.71 15.17 -0.18
C ASN A 108 -10.95 14.35 -1.21
N TYR A 109 -9.85 13.70 -0.83
CA TYR A 109 -9.13 12.76 -1.69
C TYR A 109 -10.02 11.58 -2.10
N TYR A 110 -10.81 11.03 -1.18
CA TYR A 110 -11.76 9.97 -1.55
C TYR A 110 -12.87 10.45 -2.49
N ARG A 111 -13.25 11.72 -2.46
CA ARG A 111 -14.27 12.32 -3.34
C ARG A 111 -13.74 12.64 -4.75
N PHE A 112 -12.51 13.16 -4.84
CA PHE A 112 -11.98 13.76 -6.07
C PHE A 112 -10.67 13.14 -6.55
N GLY A 113 -10.06 12.25 -5.77
CA GLY A 113 -8.76 11.64 -6.06
C GLY A 113 -8.75 10.71 -7.27
N TRP A 114 -9.91 10.37 -7.83
CA TRP A 114 -10.02 9.67 -9.12
C TRP A 114 -9.37 10.46 -10.27
N VAL A 115 -9.20 11.77 -10.14
CA VAL A 115 -8.48 12.61 -11.12
C VAL A 115 -7.02 12.17 -11.29
N ILE A 116 -6.42 11.59 -10.24
CA ILE A 116 -5.01 11.15 -10.27
C ILE A 116 -4.82 9.98 -11.23
N PRO A 117 -5.53 8.83 -11.10
CA PRO A 117 -5.43 7.78 -12.10
C PRO A 117 -6.01 8.20 -13.44
N TYR A 118 -6.89 9.20 -13.53
CA TYR A 118 -7.32 9.73 -14.83
C TYR A 118 -6.16 10.41 -15.58
N LEU A 119 -5.40 11.28 -14.91
CA LEU A 119 -4.30 12.04 -15.54
C LEU A 119 -2.97 11.26 -15.62
N PHE A 120 -2.67 10.45 -14.61
CA PHE A 120 -1.36 9.81 -14.44
C PHE A 120 -1.44 8.27 -14.43
N GLY A 121 -2.61 7.70 -14.70
CA GLY A 121 -2.76 6.25 -14.87
C GLY A 121 -1.95 5.76 -16.05
N ALA A 122 -0.96 4.91 -15.78
CA ALA A 122 -0.06 4.33 -16.79
C ALA A 122 -0.07 2.79 -16.75
N SER A 123 -1.23 2.19 -16.46
CA SER A 123 -1.38 0.73 -16.47
C SER A 123 -2.69 0.27 -17.12
N PRO A 124 -2.95 0.61 -18.40
CA PRO A 124 -4.15 0.17 -19.12
C PRO A 124 -4.11 -1.31 -19.52
N ALA A 125 -2.93 -1.93 -19.46
CA ALA A 125 -2.66 -3.29 -19.91
C ALA A 125 -2.03 -4.15 -18.82
N ILE A 126 -2.23 -5.46 -18.93
CA ILE A 126 -1.74 -6.49 -18.03
C ILE A 126 -1.36 -7.75 -18.82
N CYS A 127 -0.38 -8.52 -18.35
CA CYS A 127 -0.05 -9.81 -18.97
C CYS A 127 -1.14 -10.85 -18.65
N SER A 128 -1.49 -11.71 -19.61
CA SER A 128 -2.44 -12.81 -19.40
C SER A 128 -2.03 -13.75 -18.25
N SER A 129 -0.73 -13.92 -18.00
CA SER A 129 -0.19 -14.69 -16.87
C SER A 129 -0.66 -14.14 -15.51
N PHE A 130 -1.01 -12.85 -15.44
CA PHE A 130 -1.50 -12.20 -14.23
C PHE A 130 -2.98 -12.49 -13.97
N LEU A 131 -3.74 -12.84 -15.01
CA LEU A 131 -5.15 -13.20 -14.88
C LEU A 131 -5.32 -14.63 -14.34
N LYS A 132 -4.35 -15.53 -14.52
CA LYS A 132 -4.31 -16.90 -13.94
C LYS A 132 -5.63 -17.68 -14.04
N GLY A 133 -6.38 -17.51 -15.12
CA GLY A 133 -7.69 -18.16 -15.29
C GLY A 133 -8.80 -17.64 -14.36
N ARG A 134 -8.60 -16.50 -13.68
CA ARG A 134 -9.69 -15.76 -13.05
C ARG A 134 -10.60 -15.27 -14.17
N GLU A 135 -11.84 -15.75 -14.15
CA GLU A 135 -12.89 -15.19 -14.98
C GLU A 135 -13.13 -13.75 -14.53
N THR A 136 -13.13 -12.83 -15.50
CA THR A 136 -13.43 -11.43 -15.27
C THR A 136 -14.50 -11.03 -16.26
N ASP A 137 -15.54 -10.35 -15.79
CA ASP A 137 -16.59 -9.79 -16.67
C ASP A 137 -16.10 -8.55 -17.45
N LEU A 138 -14.82 -8.18 -17.30
CA LEU A 138 -14.22 -7.05 -18.00
C LEU A 138 -13.93 -7.44 -19.47
N PRO A 139 -14.37 -6.62 -20.44
CA PRO A 139 -14.24 -6.92 -21.87
C PRO A 139 -12.81 -6.65 -22.36
N PHE A 140 -11.85 -7.48 -21.95
CA PHE A 140 -10.45 -7.36 -22.35
C PHE A 140 -10.26 -7.57 -23.85
N GLU A 141 -9.61 -6.61 -24.49
CA GLU A 141 -8.97 -6.82 -25.79
C GLU A 141 -7.62 -7.51 -25.57
N ARG A 142 -7.24 -8.37 -26.52
CA ARG A 142 -6.02 -9.19 -26.42
C ARG A 142 -5.20 -9.05 -27.69
N ASN A 143 -3.88 -8.99 -27.52
CA ASN A 143 -2.96 -9.11 -28.64
C ASN A 143 -2.40 -10.55 -28.75
N GLU A 144 -1.76 -10.84 -29.87
CA GLU A 144 -1.15 -12.16 -30.18
C GLU A 144 -0.05 -12.57 -29.17
N ARG A 145 0.52 -11.61 -28.43
CA ARG A 145 1.58 -11.83 -27.43
C ARG A 145 1.05 -12.01 -26.01
N GLY A 146 -0.27 -12.12 -25.84
CA GLY A 146 -0.91 -12.37 -24.54
C GLY A 146 -1.05 -11.14 -23.63
N MET A 147 -0.88 -9.93 -24.15
CA MET A 147 -1.25 -8.70 -23.42
C MET A 147 -2.77 -8.54 -23.45
N CYS A 148 -3.35 -8.30 -22.29
CA CYS A 148 -4.78 -7.99 -22.12
C CYS A 148 -4.90 -6.50 -21.75
N TYR A 149 -5.74 -5.74 -22.42
CA TYR A 149 -5.95 -4.32 -22.12
C TYR A 149 -7.42 -3.92 -22.27
N LEU A 150 -7.79 -2.80 -21.66
CA LEU A 150 -9.09 -2.17 -21.84
C LEU A 150 -8.88 -0.82 -22.53
N PRO A 151 -9.56 -0.51 -23.65
CA PRO A 151 -9.29 0.69 -24.46
C PRO A 151 -9.36 2.01 -23.68
N TYR A 152 -10.22 2.07 -22.66
CA TYR A 152 -10.45 3.26 -21.85
C TYR A 152 -9.96 3.13 -20.42
N ALA A 153 -9.28 2.04 -20.06
CA ALA A 153 -8.69 1.93 -18.73
C ALA A 153 -7.51 2.89 -18.60
N THR A 154 -7.37 3.51 -17.43
CA THR A 154 -6.20 4.32 -17.11
C THR A 154 -5.23 3.57 -16.19
N SER A 155 -5.76 2.91 -15.16
CA SER A 155 -4.93 2.25 -14.13
C SER A 155 -5.52 0.95 -13.61
N LEU A 156 -5.26 -0.17 -14.30
CA LEU A 156 -5.59 -1.52 -13.84
C LEU A 156 -4.89 -1.86 -12.51
N ARG A 157 -3.74 -1.23 -12.22
CA ARG A 157 -3.09 -1.33 -10.91
C ARG A 157 -4.02 -1.00 -9.74
N LEU A 158 -4.93 -0.04 -9.91
CA LEU A 158 -5.89 0.36 -8.87
C LEU A 158 -7.22 -0.40 -8.94
N SER A 159 -7.39 -1.29 -9.92
CA SER A 159 -8.59 -2.12 -10.05
C SER A 159 -8.55 -3.34 -9.13
N ASP A 160 -9.63 -4.13 -9.12
CA ASP A 160 -9.73 -5.43 -8.45
C ASP A 160 -8.69 -6.46 -8.95
N LEU A 161 -8.11 -6.24 -10.13
CA LEU A 161 -7.08 -7.11 -10.72
C LEU A 161 -5.65 -6.72 -10.29
N GLY A 162 -5.51 -5.50 -9.77
CA GLY A 162 -4.22 -4.95 -9.39
C GLY A 162 -3.94 -5.10 -7.89
N TYR A 163 -3.55 -4.00 -7.27
CA TYR A 163 -3.09 -3.95 -5.88
C TYR A 163 -4.22 -3.58 -4.91
N THR A 164 -5.40 -4.20 -5.05
CA THR A 164 -6.55 -3.95 -4.17
C THR A 164 -6.99 -5.22 -3.44
N ASN A 165 -7.75 -5.06 -2.36
CA ASN A 165 -8.23 -6.19 -1.56
C ASN A 165 -9.68 -5.95 -1.12
N LYS A 166 -10.61 -6.74 -1.67
CA LYS A 166 -12.05 -6.70 -1.32
C LYS A 166 -12.35 -6.99 0.14
N SER A 167 -11.46 -7.69 0.86
CA SER A 167 -11.66 -7.96 2.29
C SER A 167 -11.51 -6.74 3.21
N GLN A 168 -11.04 -5.58 2.69
CA GLN A 168 -10.77 -4.39 3.50
C GLN A 168 -11.92 -3.38 3.54
N SER A 169 -12.87 -3.43 2.60
CA SER A 169 -14.06 -2.54 2.59
C SER A 169 -14.99 -2.80 3.78
N ASN A 170 -15.00 -4.03 4.30
CA ASN A 170 -15.87 -4.44 5.42
C ASN A 170 -15.37 -4.02 6.82
N LEU A 171 -14.26 -3.29 6.92
CA LEU A 171 -13.67 -2.93 8.22
C LEU A 171 -14.34 -1.71 8.89
N GLY A 172 -15.26 -1.01 8.21
CA GLY A 172 -16.01 0.11 8.79
C GLY A 172 -15.16 1.31 9.26
N ILE A 173 -13.93 1.44 8.75
CA ILE A 173 -13.01 2.49 9.21
C ILE A 173 -13.30 3.79 8.47
N THR A 174 -13.63 4.82 9.25
CA THR A 174 -13.94 6.17 8.77
C THR A 174 -12.74 7.10 8.93
N PHE A 175 -12.86 8.29 8.34
CA PHE A 175 -11.84 9.34 8.36
C PHE A 175 -12.43 10.63 8.93
N ASN A 176 -13.24 10.53 9.98
CA ASN A 176 -13.95 11.66 10.57
C ASN A 176 -13.14 12.31 11.68
N ASP A 177 -12.58 11.50 12.58
CA ASP A 177 -11.75 11.93 13.70
C ASP A 177 -10.64 10.90 13.97
N LEU A 178 -9.60 11.34 14.68
CA LEU A 178 -8.42 10.53 14.96
C LEU A 178 -8.74 9.34 15.86
N GLN A 179 -9.62 9.54 16.85
CA GLN A 179 -9.90 8.53 17.87
C GLN A 179 -10.64 7.33 17.25
N THR A 180 -11.70 7.56 16.48
CA THR A 180 -12.45 6.52 15.79
C THR A 180 -11.60 5.83 14.74
N TYR A 181 -10.74 6.56 14.02
CA TYR A 181 -9.78 6.00 13.09
C TYR A 181 -8.83 5.00 13.77
N VAL A 182 -8.18 5.41 14.87
CA VAL A 182 -7.26 4.56 15.65
C VAL A 182 -7.99 3.39 16.29
N GLN A 183 -9.21 3.60 16.79
CA GLN A 183 -10.03 2.54 17.35
C GLN A 183 -10.41 1.50 16.30
N GLY A 184 -10.85 1.94 15.12
CA GLY A 184 -11.12 1.06 13.98
C GLY A 184 -9.89 0.27 13.60
N LEU A 185 -8.73 0.94 13.48
CA LEU A 185 -7.47 0.29 13.11
C LEU A 185 -7.05 -0.80 14.10
N ASN A 186 -7.26 -0.55 15.41
CA ASN A 186 -6.90 -1.49 16.47
C ASN A 186 -7.96 -2.57 16.75
N ALA A 187 -9.19 -2.44 16.23
CA ALA A 187 -10.27 -3.39 16.51
C ALA A 187 -9.94 -4.84 16.07
N PRO A 188 -9.39 -5.09 14.86
CA PRO A 188 -8.96 -6.43 14.46
C PRO A 188 -7.87 -7.01 15.37
N LEU A 189 -6.90 -6.19 15.77
CA LEU A 189 -5.81 -6.60 16.68
C LEU A 189 -6.34 -7.00 18.06
N ARG A 190 -7.34 -6.28 18.57
CA ARG A 190 -7.97 -6.58 19.86
C ARG A 190 -8.83 -7.84 19.80
N ARG A 191 -9.59 -8.03 18.72
CA ARG A 191 -10.36 -9.26 18.47
C ARG A 191 -9.44 -10.48 18.45
N PHE A 192 -8.31 -10.36 17.77
CA PHE A 192 -7.27 -11.38 17.75
C PHE A 192 -6.76 -11.75 19.15
N ARG A 193 -6.34 -10.75 19.95
CA ARG A 193 -5.81 -10.99 21.30
C ARG A 193 -6.80 -11.75 22.19
N ARG A 194 -8.10 -11.46 22.07
CA ARG A 194 -9.16 -12.17 22.81
C ARG A 194 -9.31 -13.64 22.36
N LEU A 195 -9.25 -13.90 21.05
CA LEU A 195 -9.36 -15.26 20.50
C LEU A 195 -8.17 -16.15 20.91
N CYS A 196 -6.96 -15.60 20.97
CA CYS A 196 -5.79 -16.33 21.46
C CYS A 196 -5.85 -16.63 22.96
N GLN A 197 -6.35 -15.68 23.77
CA GLN A 197 -6.52 -15.87 25.22
C GLN A 197 -7.62 -16.88 25.56
N ALA A 198 -8.61 -17.05 24.68
CA ALA A 198 -9.71 -18.00 24.84
C ALA A 198 -9.38 -19.45 24.45
N GLY A 199 -8.13 -19.78 24.07
CA GLY A 199 -7.69 -21.16 23.82
C GLY A 199 -8.34 -21.88 22.63
N SER A 200 -9.09 -21.19 21.77
CA SER A 200 -9.82 -21.80 20.64
C SER A 200 -8.85 -22.30 19.56
N GLU A 201 -9.07 -23.51 19.02
CA GLU A 201 -8.34 -24.03 17.84
C GLU A 201 -8.44 -23.10 16.62
N ARG A 202 -9.54 -22.30 16.51
CA ARG A 202 -9.67 -21.25 15.50
C ARG A 202 -8.65 -20.11 15.68
N GLY A 203 -8.18 -19.86 16.90
CA GLY A 203 -7.18 -18.85 17.22
C GLY A 203 -5.78 -19.19 16.70
N ARG A 204 -5.46 -20.47 16.48
CA ARG A 204 -4.18 -20.90 15.90
C ARG A 204 -4.12 -20.73 14.39
N SER A 205 -5.23 -20.89 13.65
CA SER A 205 -5.26 -20.66 12.19
C SER A 205 -5.47 -19.18 11.81
N LEU A 206 -6.06 -18.37 12.70
CA LEU A 206 -6.18 -16.90 12.56
C LEU A 206 -4.88 -16.13 12.90
N SER A 207 -3.86 -16.85 13.41
CA SER A 207 -2.63 -16.34 14.07
C SER A 207 -1.78 -15.37 13.26
N ALA A 208 -1.64 -15.58 11.94
CA ALA A 208 -0.87 -14.70 11.07
C ALA A 208 -1.75 -13.72 10.27
N THR A 209 -3.06 -13.96 10.21
CA THR A 209 -3.95 -13.34 9.22
C THR A 209 -4.46 -11.98 9.65
N GLU A 210 -4.85 -11.80 10.92
CA GLU A 210 -5.48 -10.55 11.38
C GLU A 210 -4.47 -9.47 11.81
N GLN A 211 -3.34 -9.84 12.43
CA GLN A 211 -2.27 -8.88 12.75
C GLN A 211 -1.60 -8.32 11.50
N GLN A 212 -1.33 -9.19 10.53
CA GLN A 212 -0.80 -8.74 9.26
C GLN A 212 -1.84 -7.94 8.49
N ARG A 213 -3.15 -8.24 8.54
CA ARG A 213 -4.21 -7.42 7.87
C ARG A 213 -4.19 -5.92 8.20
N VAL A 214 -3.76 -5.52 9.40
CA VAL A 214 -3.64 -4.09 9.77
C VAL A 214 -2.40 -3.45 9.15
N ALA A 215 -1.28 -4.19 9.08
CA ALA A 215 -0.06 -3.76 8.38
C ALA A 215 -0.16 -3.89 6.84
N ASP A 216 -0.94 -4.87 6.36
CA ASP A 216 -1.23 -5.19 4.95
C ASP A 216 -2.22 -4.21 4.32
N ARG A 217 -2.53 -3.10 4.99
CA ARG A 217 -3.61 -2.24 4.57
C ARG A 217 -3.20 -1.47 3.33
N LYS A 218 -3.77 -1.88 2.19
CA LYS A 218 -3.52 -1.27 0.88
C LYS A 218 -4.50 -0.13 0.74
N ARG A 219 -4.01 1.11 0.90
CA ARG A 219 -4.84 2.32 0.78
C ARG A 219 -4.20 3.28 -0.19
N THR A 220 -5.05 3.98 -0.91
CA THR A 220 -4.64 5.04 -1.84
C THR A 220 -4.08 6.26 -1.08
N LEU A 221 -4.54 6.48 0.15
CA LEU A 221 -4.03 7.52 1.05
C LEU A 221 -4.10 7.05 2.52
N CYS A 222 -3.04 7.31 3.29
CA CYS A 222 -2.94 7.00 4.72
C CYS A 222 -2.44 8.22 5.49
N PRO A 223 -3.01 8.52 6.67
CA PRO A 223 -2.36 9.41 7.62
C PRO A 223 -1.11 8.72 8.19
N ASP A 224 -0.01 9.46 8.29
CA ASP A 224 1.25 9.02 8.93
C ASP A 224 1.68 10.13 9.89
N PRO A 225 1.86 9.87 11.20
CA PRO A 225 2.48 10.85 12.07
C PRO A 225 3.90 11.13 11.58
N ALA A 226 4.29 12.41 11.54
CA ALA A 226 5.68 12.76 11.30
C ALA A 226 6.55 11.98 12.29
N LYS A 227 7.44 11.12 11.79
CA LYS A 227 8.50 10.57 12.63
C LYS A 227 9.33 11.76 13.08
N THR A 228 9.21 12.14 14.35
CA THR A 228 10.14 13.05 15.02
C THR A 228 11.53 12.47 14.87
N ARG A 229 12.22 12.89 13.79
CA ARG A 229 13.66 12.68 13.67
C ARG A 229 14.27 13.69 14.61
N HIS A 230 14.55 13.28 15.84
CA HIS A 230 15.62 13.95 16.57
C HIS A 230 16.88 13.77 15.74
N PRO A 231 17.55 14.86 15.30
CA PRO A 231 18.89 14.74 14.77
C PRO A 231 19.76 14.23 15.92
N GLN A 232 20.14 12.95 15.86
CA GLN A 232 21.32 12.52 16.61
C GLN A 232 22.49 13.31 16.03
N ARG A 233 23.02 14.21 16.87
CA ARG A 233 24.26 14.96 16.64
C ARG A 233 25.43 14.01 16.48
#